data_AF-A0AA87AYJ3-F1
#
_entry.id   AF-A0AA87AYJ3-F1
#
_cell.length_a   1.000
_cell.length_b   1.000
_cell.length_c   1.000
_cell.angle_alpha   90.00
_cell.angle_beta   90.00
_cell.angle_gamma   90.00
#
_symmetry.space_group_name_H-M   'P 1'
#
loop_
_entity.id
_entity.type
_entity.pdbx_description
1 polymer ?
#
loop_
_entity_poly.entity_id
_entity_poly.type
_entity_poly.pdbx_seq_one_letter_code
_entity_poly.pdbx_strand_id
1 'polypeptide(L)'
;MSEWSKSEENIARLKKIGFQKGNRSGGRKKFPEELRNSIMDATPEALENMIALMNDKNASDGVRFKAAEWLLSAVIPKAKADTNVNVNHSHSIAGMLAEINSLKLPGAKENIIDITPEEDTDDDD
;
A
#
# COMPACT_ATOMS: atom_id res chain seq x y z
N MET A 1 11.22 26.01 6.65
CA MET A 1 11.90 25.22 5.59
C MET A 1 13.31 25.77 5.40
N SER A 2 14.33 24.93 5.40
CA SER A 2 15.75 25.34 5.29
C SER A 2 16.04 25.99 3.92
N GLU A 3 16.88 27.02 3.87
CA GLU A 3 17.32 27.69 2.63
C GLU A 3 17.95 26.71 1.61
N TRP A 4 18.63 25.68 2.11
CA TRP A 4 19.20 24.61 1.29
C TRP A 4 18.14 23.83 0.50
N SER A 5 16.91 23.72 1.03
CA SER A 5 15.83 23.01 0.31
C SER A 5 15.41 23.72 -0.98
N LYS A 6 15.61 25.03 -1.06
CA LYS A 6 15.21 25.89 -2.19
C LYS A 6 16.38 26.28 -3.10
N SER A 7 17.61 25.86 -2.78
CA SER A 7 18.77 26.19 -3.61
C SER A 7 18.63 25.54 -5.00
N GLU A 8 19.06 26.24 -6.03
CA GLU A 8 19.01 25.75 -7.41
C GLU A 8 19.81 24.44 -7.57
N GLU A 9 20.90 24.30 -6.81
CA GLU A 9 21.70 23.09 -6.75
C GLU A 9 20.91 21.89 -6.20
N ASN A 10 20.16 22.09 -5.10
CA ASN A 10 19.34 21.03 -4.54
C ASN A 10 18.15 20.69 -5.48
N ILE A 11 17.56 21.69 -6.13
CA ILE A 11 16.51 21.48 -7.14
C ILE A 11 17.04 20.68 -8.34
N ALA A 12 18.23 21.01 -8.84
CA ALA A 12 18.87 20.28 -9.94
C ALA A 12 19.22 18.83 -9.53
N ARG A 13 19.73 18.65 -8.31
CA ARG A 13 20.00 17.33 -7.73
C ARG A 13 18.72 16.49 -7.61
N LEU A 14 17.63 17.09 -7.12
CA LEU A 14 16.33 16.43 -6.98
C LEU A 14 15.71 16.10 -8.35
N LYS A 15 15.88 16.96 -9.37
CA LYS A 15 15.49 16.62 -10.75
C LYS A 15 16.30 15.43 -11.30
N LYS A 16 17.58 15.32 -10.95
CA LYS A 16 18.46 14.21 -11.35
C LYS A 16 18.11 12.90 -10.63
N ILE A 17 17.76 12.95 -9.35
CA ILE A 17 17.48 11.77 -8.50
C ILE A 17 15.99 11.38 -8.51
N GLY A 18 15.10 12.31 -8.85
CA GLY A 18 13.65 12.14 -8.85
C GLY A 18 13.13 11.20 -9.94
N PHE A 19 11.86 11.36 -10.31
CA PHE A 19 11.20 10.50 -11.29
C PHE A 19 11.79 10.66 -12.69
N GLN A 20 12.81 9.85 -12.97
CA GLN A 20 13.37 9.70 -14.30
C GLN A 20 12.36 8.96 -15.20
N LYS A 21 12.25 9.39 -16.46
CA LYS A 21 11.39 8.76 -17.47
C LYS A 21 11.76 7.28 -17.62
N GLY A 22 10.83 6.38 -17.29
CA GLY A 22 11.06 4.92 -17.26
C GLY A 22 11.25 4.33 -15.86
N ASN A 23 11.47 5.17 -14.84
CA ASN A 23 11.49 4.74 -13.45
C ASN A 23 10.05 4.85 -12.89
N ARG A 24 9.36 3.71 -12.74
CA ARG A 24 8.06 3.70 -12.06
C ARG A 24 8.30 4.10 -10.60
N SER A 25 7.67 5.19 -10.20
CA SER A 25 7.74 5.73 -8.85
C SER A 25 7.57 4.64 -7.79
N GLY A 26 8.59 4.44 -6.95
CA GLY A 26 8.54 3.55 -5.79
C GLY A 26 8.49 2.06 -6.17
N GLY A 27 9.61 1.37 -6.00
CA GLY A 27 9.67 -0.08 -6.16
C GLY A 27 11.07 -0.59 -6.48
N ARG A 28 11.27 -1.91 -6.33
CA ARG A 28 12.49 -2.58 -6.79
C ARG A 28 12.55 -2.46 -8.32
N LYS A 29 13.69 -1.98 -8.86
CA LYS A 29 13.92 -1.92 -10.31
C LYS A 29 13.68 -3.31 -10.92
N LYS A 30 13.10 -3.34 -12.14
CA LYS A 30 12.92 -4.59 -12.88
C LYS A 30 14.28 -5.27 -12.98
N PHE A 31 14.33 -6.55 -12.60
CA PHE A 31 15.54 -7.34 -12.71
C PHE A 31 15.96 -7.41 -14.20
N PRO A 32 17.22 -7.14 -14.55
CA PRO A 32 17.69 -7.21 -15.94
C PRO A 32 17.35 -8.58 -16.57
N GLU A 33 16.81 -8.58 -17.78
CA GLU A 33 16.29 -9.81 -18.40
C GLU A 33 17.40 -10.80 -18.77
N GLU A 34 18.54 -10.32 -19.25
CA GLU A 34 19.70 -11.16 -19.56
C GLU A 34 20.20 -11.91 -18.31
N LEU A 35 20.29 -11.22 -17.18
CA LEU A 35 20.68 -11.81 -15.91
C LEU A 35 19.61 -12.80 -15.41
N ARG A 36 18.32 -12.51 -15.67
CA ARG A 36 17.23 -13.42 -15.32
C ARG A 36 17.37 -14.75 -16.04
N ASN A 37 17.64 -14.69 -17.34
CA ASN A 37 17.76 -15.87 -18.19
C ASN A 37 18.97 -16.71 -17.78
N SER A 38 20.13 -16.06 -17.55
CA SER A 38 21.31 -16.76 -17.05
C SER A 38 21.08 -17.47 -15.70
N ILE A 39 20.31 -16.86 -14.80
CA ILE A 39 19.94 -17.49 -13.52
C ILE A 39 18.97 -18.66 -13.73
N MET A 40 18.02 -18.52 -14.67
CA MET A 40 17.10 -19.60 -15.03
C MET A 40 17.86 -20.81 -15.59
N ASP A 41 18.87 -20.58 -16.42
CA ASP A 41 19.70 -21.64 -17.00
C ASP A 41 20.53 -22.38 -15.93
N ALA A 42 20.95 -21.68 -14.86
CA ALA A 42 21.67 -22.27 -13.73
C ALA A 42 20.77 -22.94 -12.67
N THR A 43 19.44 -22.79 -12.81
CA THR A 43 18.48 -23.32 -11.82
C THR A 43 18.51 -24.86 -11.66
N PRO A 44 18.71 -25.67 -12.73
CA PRO A 44 18.83 -27.13 -12.59
C PRO A 44 20.00 -27.56 -11.70
N GLU A 45 21.17 -26.95 -11.89
CA GLU A 45 22.37 -27.24 -11.09
C GLU A 45 22.15 -26.86 -9.61
N ALA A 46 21.48 -25.74 -9.35
CA ALA A 46 21.12 -25.33 -7.99
C ALA A 46 20.20 -26.35 -7.30
N LEU A 47 19.28 -26.96 -8.05
CA LEU A 47 18.37 -27.98 -7.53
C LEU A 47 19.11 -29.28 -7.18
N GLU A 48 20.02 -29.72 -8.04
CA GLU A 48 20.88 -30.89 -7.78
C GLU A 48 21.75 -30.68 -6.54
N ASN A 49 22.36 -29.50 -6.41
CA ASN A 49 23.17 -29.15 -5.25
C ASN A 49 22.35 -29.14 -3.94
N MET A 50 21.10 -28.68 -3.97
CA MET A 50 20.22 -28.74 -2.79
C MET A 50 19.89 -30.19 -2.40
N ILE A 51 19.64 -31.07 -3.37
CA ILE A 51 19.39 -32.50 -3.12
C ILE A 51 20.65 -33.17 -2.55
N ALA A 52 21.83 -32.82 -3.08
CA ALA A 52 23.10 -33.32 -2.57
C ALA A 52 23.33 -32.87 -1.12
N LEU A 53 23.12 -31.58 -0.81
CA LEU A 53 23.24 -31.03 0.55
C LEU A 53 22.27 -31.68 1.54
N MET A 54 21.03 -31.98 1.10
CA MET A 54 20.04 -32.65 1.94
C MET A 54 20.48 -34.08 2.31
N ASN A 55 21.13 -34.79 1.39
CA ASN A 55 21.56 -36.18 1.58
C ASN A 55 22.98 -36.31 2.15
N ASP A 56 23.73 -35.20 2.26
CA ASP A 56 25.09 -35.22 2.77
C ASP A 56 25.12 -35.53 4.27
N LYS A 57 25.73 -36.67 4.60
CA LYS A 57 25.86 -37.13 5.99
C LYS A 57 26.78 -36.22 6.82
N ASN A 58 27.69 -35.50 6.17
CA ASN A 58 28.69 -34.64 6.81
C ASN A 58 28.19 -33.19 6.99
N ALA A 59 27.12 -32.80 6.30
CA ALA A 59 26.48 -31.51 6.51
C ALA A 59 25.76 -31.46 7.87
N SER A 60 25.69 -30.27 8.47
CA SER A 60 24.95 -30.09 9.71
C SER A 60 23.45 -30.31 9.50
N ASP A 61 22.79 -30.85 10.53
CA ASP A 61 21.35 -31.13 10.51
C ASP A 61 20.52 -29.92 10.09
N GLY A 62 20.92 -28.72 10.54
CA GLY A 62 20.24 -27.47 10.18
C GLY A 62 20.37 -27.10 8.71
N VAL A 63 21.48 -27.43 8.05
CA VAL A 63 21.66 -27.21 6.60
C VAL A 63 20.82 -28.20 5.81
N ARG A 64 20.81 -29.47 6.22
CA ARG A 64 19.95 -30.50 5.61
C ARG A 64 18.47 -30.16 5.73
N PHE A 65 18.05 -29.74 6.93
CA PHE A 65 16.68 -29.32 7.20
C PHE A 65 16.27 -28.13 6.34
N LYS A 66 17.12 -27.10 6.22
CA LYS A 66 16.83 -25.93 5.37
C LYS A 66 16.74 -26.29 3.89
N ALA A 67 17.59 -27.18 3.40
CA ALA A 67 17.51 -27.67 2.03
C ALA A 67 16.19 -28.42 1.77
N ALA A 68 15.78 -29.28 2.70
CA ALA A 68 14.51 -29.99 2.64
C ALA A 68 13.30 -29.03 2.73
N GLU A 69 13.32 -28.07 3.66
CA GLU A 69 12.27 -27.06 3.83
C GLU A 69 12.10 -26.22 2.56
N TRP A 70 13.21 -25.80 1.95
CA TRP A 70 13.18 -25.00 0.72
C TRP A 70 12.51 -25.78 -0.42
N LEU A 71 12.91 -27.04 -0.64
CA LEU A 71 12.32 -27.91 -1.67
C LEU A 71 10.83 -28.17 -1.42
N LEU A 72 10.47 -28.50 -0.17
CA LEU A 72 9.08 -28.75 0.20
C LEU A 72 8.23 -27.48 0.08
N SER A 73 8.76 -26.31 0.42
CA SER A 73 8.02 -25.04 0.32
C SER A 73 7.68 -24.62 -1.11
N ALA A 74 8.41 -25.15 -2.11
CA ALA A 74 8.12 -24.92 -3.51
C ALA A 74 6.93 -25.76 -4.02
N VAL A 75 6.70 -26.93 -3.42
CA VAL A 75 5.67 -27.88 -3.85
C VAL A 75 4.43 -27.82 -2.97
N ILE A 76 4.62 -27.67 -1.66
CA ILE A 76 3.55 -27.68 -0.67
C ILE A 76 3.13 -26.24 -0.39
N PRO A 77 1.83 -25.91 -0.58
CA PRO A 77 1.30 -24.60 -0.20
C PRO A 77 1.57 -24.35 1.28
N LYS A 78 2.13 -23.18 1.60
CA LYS A 78 2.28 -22.76 3.00
C LYS A 78 0.91 -22.78 3.67
N ALA A 79 0.87 -23.19 4.94
CA ALA A 79 -0.33 -23.12 5.75
C ALA A 79 -0.93 -21.70 5.64
N LYS A 80 -2.27 -21.62 5.47
CA LYS A 80 -2.96 -20.34 5.36
C LYS A 80 -2.57 -19.47 6.55
N ALA A 81 -2.00 -18.30 6.27
CA ALA A 81 -1.81 -17.31 7.31
C ALA A 81 -3.19 -16.85 7.78
N ASP A 82 -3.44 -16.89 9.09
CA ASP A 82 -4.62 -16.28 9.69
C ASP A 82 -4.53 -14.76 9.50
N THR A 83 -5.07 -14.26 8.39
CA THR A 83 -5.19 -12.83 8.14
C THR A 83 -6.34 -12.30 8.98
N ASN A 84 -6.04 -11.85 10.20
CA ASN A 84 -6.96 -11.07 10.99
C ASN A 84 -6.96 -9.62 10.45
N VAL A 85 -7.94 -9.30 9.61
CA VAL A 85 -8.16 -7.94 9.12
C VAL A 85 -9.16 -7.26 10.04
N ASN A 86 -8.66 -6.47 10.99
CA ASN A 86 -9.49 -5.64 11.85
C ASN A 86 -9.80 -4.30 11.14
N VAL A 87 -10.99 -4.18 10.58
CA VAL A 87 -11.47 -2.92 9.99
C VAL A 87 -12.30 -2.17 11.03
N ASN A 88 -11.68 -1.18 11.68
CA ASN A 88 -12.38 -0.24 12.56
C ASN A 88 -12.93 0.92 11.73
N HIS A 89 -14.26 1.03 11.63
CA HIS A 89 -14.92 2.23 11.11
C HIS A 89 -15.30 3.16 12.27
N SER A 90 -14.49 4.19 12.53
CA SER A 90 -14.88 5.28 13.41
C SER A 90 -15.67 6.33 12.61
N HIS A 91 -16.98 6.19 12.53
CA HIS A 91 -17.84 7.27 12.04
C HIS A 91 -18.06 8.26 13.20
N SER A 92 -17.37 9.39 13.18
CA SER A 92 -17.69 10.51 14.06
C SER A 92 -18.98 11.16 13.55
N ILE A 93 -19.98 11.29 14.42
CA ILE A 93 -21.23 12.01 14.13
C ILE A 93 -20.93 13.43 13.63
N ALA A 94 -19.85 14.06 14.13
CA ALA A 94 -19.41 15.37 13.67
C ALA A 94 -18.94 15.36 12.20
N GLY A 95 -18.31 14.28 11.74
CA GLY A 95 -17.92 14.10 10.33
C GLY A 95 -19.13 13.91 9.42
N MET A 96 -20.13 13.16 9.90
CA MET A 96 -21.39 12.95 9.16
C MET A 96 -22.20 14.25 9.05
N LEU A 97 -22.27 15.06 10.11
CA LEU A 97 -22.92 16.36 10.10
C LEU A 97 -22.19 17.39 9.21
N ALA A 98 -20.86 17.36 9.19
CA ALA A 98 -20.07 18.20 8.29
C ALA A 98 -20.30 17.81 6.81
N GLU A 99 -20.41 16.52 6.51
CA GLU A 99 -20.70 16.02 5.17
C GLU A 99 -22.12 16.41 4.71
N ILE A 100 -23.12 16.26 5.58
CA ILE A 100 -24.50 16.72 5.32
C ILE A 100 -24.56 18.22 5.04
N ASN A 101 -23.79 19.03 5.79
CA ASN A 101 -23.73 20.48 5.55
C ASN A 101 -22.96 20.83 4.27
N SER A 102 -21.94 20.05 3.91
CA SER A 102 -21.19 20.25 2.65
C SER A 102 -22.00 19.87 1.41
N LEU A 103 -22.88 18.86 1.50
CA LEU A 103 -23.82 18.48 0.44
C LEU A 103 -24.92 19.52 0.21
N LYS A 104 -25.14 20.44 1.17
CA LYS A 104 -26.18 21.48 1.11
C LYS A 104 -25.76 22.78 0.42
N LEU A 105 -24.55 22.89 -0.13
CA LEU A 105 -24.12 24.07 -0.90
C LEU A 105 -23.33 23.62 -2.14
N PRO A 106 -23.71 23.99 -3.39
CA PRO A 106 -24.18 25.32 -3.79
C PRO A 106 -25.50 25.30 -4.60
N GLY A 107 -26.43 26.21 -4.27
CA GLY A 107 -27.60 26.49 -5.11
C GLY A 107 -28.98 26.07 -4.57
N ALA A 108 -29.10 25.65 -3.31
CA ALA A 108 -30.39 25.37 -2.66
C ALA A 108 -31.15 26.67 -2.35
N LYS A 109 -31.65 27.33 -3.40
CA LYS A 109 -32.91 28.05 -3.32
C LYS A 109 -34.02 26.99 -3.36
N GLU A 110 -35.10 27.29 -2.66
CA GLU A 110 -36.35 26.52 -2.54
C GLU A 110 -36.41 25.66 -1.27
N ASN A 111 -37.20 26.17 -0.32
CA ASN A 111 -37.66 25.56 0.94
C ASN A 111 -36.80 25.85 2.18
N ILE A 112 -36.51 27.12 2.41
CA ILE A 112 -36.41 27.64 3.78
C ILE A 112 -37.86 27.70 4.30
N ILE A 113 -38.22 26.82 5.23
CA ILE A 113 -39.46 26.97 5.99
C ILE A 113 -39.18 28.02 7.06
N ASP A 114 -39.68 29.23 6.83
CA ASP A 114 -39.70 30.29 7.82
C ASP A 114 -40.79 29.98 8.84
N ILE A 115 -40.42 29.88 10.11
CA ILE A 115 -41.32 29.55 11.24
C ILE A 115 -41.35 30.77 12.17
N THR A 116 -41.30 31.98 11.61
CA THR A 116 -41.55 33.19 12.40
C THR A 116 -43.05 33.26 12.70
N PRO A 117 -43.49 33.18 13.97
CA PRO A 117 -44.91 33.28 14.29
C PRO A 117 -45.41 34.69 13.94
N GLU A 118 -46.49 34.78 13.17
CA GLU A 118 -47.23 36.03 12.99
C GLU A 118 -48.08 36.25 14.25
N GLU A 119 -47.96 37.45 14.84
CA GLU A 119 -48.83 37.87 15.94
C GLU A 119 -50.21 38.22 15.36
N ASP A 120 -51.20 37.36 15.60
CA ASP A 120 -52.61 37.71 15.37
C ASP A 120 -52.98 38.84 16.35
N THR A 121 -52.97 40.08 15.87
CA THR A 121 -53.64 41.18 16.58
C THR A 121 -55.14 41.06 16.33
N ASP A 122 -55.81 40.33 17.22
CA ASP A 122 -57.28 40.36 17.36
C ASP A 122 -57.68 41.74 17.94
N ASP A 123 -57.78 42.75 17.08
CA ASP A 123 -58.56 43.95 17.33
C ASP A 123 -59.95 43.72 16.69
N ASP A 124 -60.99 43.53 17.50
CA ASP A 124 -62.37 43.93 17.17
C ASP A 124 -63.26 43.89 18.44
N ASP A 125 -63.68 45.10 18.86
CA ASP A 125 -64.78 45.43 19.79
C ASP A 125 -66.17 45.23 19.12
#